data_AF-A0A965Y2R0-F1
#
_entry.id   AF-A0A965Y2R0-F1
#
_cell.length_a   1.000
_cell.length_b   1.000
_cell.length_c   1.000
_cell.angle_alpha   90.00
_cell.angle_beta   90.00
_cell.angle_gamma   90.00
#
_symmetry.space_group_name_H-M   'P 1'
#
loop_
_entity.id
_entity.type
_entity.pdbx_description
1 polymer ?
#
loop_
_entity_poly.entity_id
_entity_poly.type
_entity_poly.pdbx_seq_one_letter_code
_entity_poly.pdbx_strand_id
1 'polypeptide(L)'
;MIFYDIDSLAEKQGIDNKYLLTVAVANRARTLSEQKGRTLDEDNEKFISTALQEFDFSAVHISLEDSPSGKDGAVPDSSHD
;
A
#
# COMPACT_ATOMS: atom_id res chain seq x y z
N MET A 1 15.99 15.38 2.01
CA MET A 1 15.27 14.31 1.28
C MET A 1 16.12 13.06 1.40
N ILE A 2 15.53 11.93 1.83
CA ILE A 2 16.27 10.67 1.95
C ILE A 2 16.25 9.95 0.60
N PHE A 3 17.36 9.29 0.25
CA PHE A 3 17.45 8.47 -0.95
C PHE A 3 17.25 7.01 -0.56
N TYR A 4 16.30 6.34 -1.21
CA TYR A 4 16.00 4.93 -1.00
C TYR A 4 16.27 4.16 -2.29
N ASP A 5 16.93 3.02 -2.14
CA ASP A 5 16.98 2.00 -3.18
C ASP A 5 15.66 1.22 -3.15
N ILE A 6 14.80 1.50 -4.13
CA ILE A 6 13.46 0.91 -4.22
C ILE A 6 13.54 -0.58 -4.58
N ASP A 7 14.54 -1.01 -5.34
CA ASP A 7 14.66 -2.40 -5.75
C ASP A 7 15.06 -3.25 -4.52
N SER A 8 16.06 -2.80 -3.75
CA SER A 8 16.43 -3.43 -2.46
C SER A 8 15.28 -3.46 -1.45
N LEU A 9 14.47 -2.39 -1.38
CA LEU A 9 13.32 -2.33 -0.48
C LEU A 9 12.20 -3.30 -0.91
N ALA A 10 11.98 -3.45 -2.22
CA ALA A 10 10.99 -4.37 -2.78
C ALA A 10 11.38 -5.83 -2.50
N GLU A 11 12.65 -6.19 -2.68
CA GLU A 11 13.19 -7.51 -2.33
C GLU A 11 12.99 -7.83 -0.84
N LYS A 12 13.30 -6.87 0.04
CA LYS A 12 13.12 -7.01 1.50
C LYS A 12 11.66 -7.22 1.91
N GLN A 13 10.73 -6.64 1.16
CA GLN A 13 9.29 -6.78 1.37
C GLN A 13 8.70 -8.02 0.66
N GLY A 14 9.51 -8.78 -0.09
CA GLY A 14 9.06 -9.94 -0.85
C GLY A 14 8.13 -9.57 -2.01
N ILE A 15 8.37 -8.42 -2.65
CA ILE A 15 7.53 -7.89 -3.71
C ILE A 15 8.30 -7.82 -5.01
N ASP A 16 7.84 -8.58 -6.00
CA ASP A 16 8.46 -8.60 -7.32
C ASP A 16 8.10 -7.37 -8.17
N ASN A 17 6.99 -6.69 -7.83
CA ASN A 17 6.48 -5.54 -8.56
C ASN A 17 6.65 -4.24 -7.77
N LYS A 18 7.70 -3.48 -8.10
CA LYS A 18 7.99 -2.17 -7.47
C LYS A 18 6.87 -1.13 -7.59
N TYR A 19 5.96 -1.26 -8.55
CA TYR A 19 4.79 -0.39 -8.63
C TYR A 19 3.79 -0.66 -7.50
N LEU A 20 3.66 -1.92 -7.06
CA LEU A 20 2.85 -2.27 -5.89
C LEU A 20 3.45 -1.67 -4.61
N LEU A 21 4.78 -1.77 -4.45
CA LEU A 21 5.48 -1.11 -3.36
C LEU A 21 5.25 0.41 -3.37
N THR A 22 5.35 1.03 -4.56
CA THR A 22 5.14 2.48 -4.72
C THR A 22 3.72 2.90 -4.30
N VAL A 23 2.69 2.14 -4.73
CA VAL A 23 1.30 2.40 -4.36
C VAL A 23 1.09 2.25 -2.86
N ALA A 24 1.66 1.20 -2.26
CA ALA A 24 1.54 0.96 -0.82
C ALA A 24 2.24 2.05 0.01
N VAL A 25 3.44 2.50 -0.41
CA VAL A 25 4.15 3.63 0.21
C VAL A 25 3.33 4.92 0.11
N ALA A 26 2.75 5.21 -1.05
CA ALA A 26 1.90 6.39 -1.25
C ALA A 26 0.65 6.34 -0.36
N ASN A 27 -0.04 5.19 -0.31
CA ASN A 27 -1.20 4.98 0.55
C ASN A 27 -0.84 5.17 2.03
N ARG A 28 0.28 4.60 2.50
CA ARG A 28 0.74 4.77 3.88
C ARG A 28 1.08 6.22 4.20
N ALA A 29 1.81 6.90 3.33
CA ALA A 29 2.14 8.31 3.50
C ALA A 29 0.87 9.19 3.57
N ARG A 30 -0.15 8.87 2.76
CA ARG A 30 -1.45 9.52 2.83
C ARG A 30 -2.11 9.30 4.19
N THR A 31 -2.16 8.08 4.70
CA THR A 31 -2.69 7.80 6.05
C THR A 31 -1.95 8.57 7.13
N LEU A 32 -0.62 8.63 7.07
CA LEU A 32 0.20 9.41 8.01
C LEU A 32 -0.14 10.91 7.94
N SER A 33 -0.34 11.44 6.73
CA SER A 33 -0.76 12.82 6.50
C SER A 33 -2.15 13.10 7.06
N GLU A 34 -3.13 12.22 6.80
CA GLU A 34 -4.50 12.37 7.29
C GLU A 34 -4.61 12.24 8.82
N GLN A 35 -3.79 11.39 9.44
CA GLN A 35 -3.70 11.29 10.90
C GLN A 35 -3.11 12.54 11.53
N LYS A 36 -2.06 13.11 10.92
CA LYS A 36 -1.38 14.32 11.41
C LYS A 36 -2.09 15.63 11.05
N GLY A 37 -2.95 15.67 10.04
CA GLY A 37 -3.75 16.86 9.69
C GLY A 37 -4.68 17.35 10.82
N ARG A 38 -4.80 16.59 11.93
CA ARG A 38 -5.47 17.01 13.17
C ARG A 38 -4.58 17.79 14.15
N THR A 39 -3.26 17.81 13.93
CA THR A 39 -2.24 18.45 14.79
C THR A 39 -1.31 19.26 13.89
N LEU A 40 -1.59 20.56 13.80
CA LEU A 40 -0.89 21.55 12.97
C LEU A 40 0.60 21.65 13.35
N ASP A 41 1.48 21.04 12.56
CA ASP A 41 2.92 21.33 12.52
C ASP A 41 3.41 21.14 11.07
N GLU A 42 3.24 22.18 10.25
CA GLU A 42 3.57 22.20 8.81
C GLU A 42 5.08 22.08 8.53
N ASP A 43 5.93 22.32 9.53
CA ASP A 43 7.39 22.41 9.35
C ASP A 43 8.13 21.06 9.27
N ASN A 44 7.44 19.92 9.42
CA ASN A 44 8.06 18.58 9.44
C ASN A 44 7.34 17.53 8.59
N GLU A 45 6.70 17.93 7.49
CA GLU A 45 6.00 17.01 6.61
C GLU A 45 6.97 16.15 5.77
N LYS A 46 7.35 15.01 6.32
CA LYS A 46 8.19 13.99 5.67
C LYS A 46 7.45 12.67 5.50
N PHE A 47 6.14 12.69 5.22
CA PHE A 47 5.28 11.50 5.22
C PHE A 47 5.75 10.36 4.31
N ILE A 48 6.21 10.68 3.09
CA ILE A 48 6.77 9.69 2.17
C ILE A 48 8.04 9.07 2.75
N SER A 49 8.92 9.89 3.33
CA SER A 49 10.15 9.43 3.95
C SER A 49 9.89 8.56 5.19
N THR A 50 8.91 8.93 6.01
CA THR A 50 8.47 8.13 7.16
C THR A 50 7.87 6.81 6.71
N ALA A 51 6.99 6.81 5.71
CA ALA A 51 6.41 5.59 5.17
C ALA A 51 7.49 4.64 4.65
N LEU A 52 8.46 5.14 3.86
CA LEU A 52 9.59 4.33 3.38
C LEU A 52 10.38 3.69 4.53
N GLN A 53 10.64 4.44 5.61
CA GLN A 53 11.31 3.90 6.80
C GLN A 53 10.47 2.84 7.52
N GLU A 54 9.15 3.00 7.59
CA GLU A 54 8.27 2.00 8.21
C GLU A 54 8.27 0.68 7.44
N PHE A 55 8.31 0.72 6.10
CA PHE A 55 8.52 -0.48 5.28
C PHE A 55 9.93 -1.06 5.49
N ASP A 56 10.96 -0.22 5.54
CA ASP A 56 12.32 -0.70 5.74
C ASP A 56 12.53 -1.33 7.14
N PHE A 57 11.89 -0.81 8.19
CA PHE A 57 11.94 -1.40 9.52
C PHE A 57 10.97 -2.57 9.73
N SER A 58 10.28 -3.02 8.67
CA SER A 58 9.27 -4.08 8.75
C SER A 58 8.13 -3.76 9.75
N ALA A 59 7.87 -2.47 9.99
CA ALA A 59 6.71 -2.03 10.77
C ALA A 59 5.41 -2.12 9.97
N VAL A 60 5.52 -2.21 8.64
CA VAL A 60 4.43 -2.41 7.69
C VAL A 60 4.84 -3.48 6.70
N HIS A 61 3.90 -4.38 6.38
CA HIS A 61 4.05 -5.43 5.37
C HIS A 61 2.93 -5.35 4.36
N ILE A 62 3.25 -5.73 3.12
CA ILE A 62 2.28 -5.78 2.02
C ILE A 62 1.79 -7.22 1.92
N SER A 63 0.57 -7.46 2.38
CA SER A 63 -0.10 -8.75 2.22
C SER A 63 -0.85 -8.76 0.88
N LEU A 64 -0.48 -9.67 -0.01
CA LEU A 64 -1.14 -9.86 -1.32
C LEU A 64 -2.34 -10.83 -1.25
N GLU A 65 -2.74 -11.24 -0.05
CA GLU A 65 -3.86 -12.16 0.18
C GLU A 65 -5.20 -11.43 0.11
N ASP A 66 -5.62 -11.05 -1.09
CA ASP A 66 -7.03 -10.80 -1.41
C ASP A 66 -7.24 -10.90 -2.92
N SER A 67 -7.24 -12.14 -3.41
CA SER A 67 -7.96 -12.45 -4.64
C SER A 67 -9.42 -12.73 -4.25
N PRO A 68 -10.40 -11.89 -4.63
CA PRO A 68 -11.79 -12.33 -4.60
C PRO A 68 -11.88 -13.48 -5.59
N SER A 69 -11.83 -14.70 -5.09
CA SER A 69 -12.09 -15.91 -5.86
C SER A 69 -13.50 -15.76 -6.42
N GLY A 70 -13.57 -15.47 -7.72
CA GLY A 70 -14.80 -15.42 -8.48
C GLY A 70 -15.59 -16.68 -8.24
N LYS A 71 -16.67 -16.56 -7.48
CA LYS A 71 -17.79 -17.49 -7.51
C LYS A 71 -18.80 -16.92 -8.47
N ASP A 72 -18.49 -17.05 -9.76
CA ASP A 72 -19.52 -17.06 -10.80
C ASP A 72 -20.51 -18.17 -10.45
N GLY A 73 -21.66 -17.76 -9.95
CA GLY A 73 -22.77 -18.62 -9.55
C GLY A 73 -24.10 -17.92 -9.76
N ALA A 74 -24.22 -17.13 -10.84
CA ALA A 74 -25.51 -16.67 -11.34
C ALA A 74 -26.01 -17.69 -12.37
N VAL A 75 -26.87 -18.59 -11.90
CA VAL A 75 -27.62 -19.53 -12.73
C VAL A 75 -28.40 -18.73 -13.78
N PRO A 76 -28.36 -19.06 -15.08
CA PRO A 76 -29.17 -18.36 -16.06
C PRO A 76 -30.65 -18.71 -15.82
N ASP A 77 -31.45 -17.68 -15.59
CA ASP A 77 -32.91 -17.74 -15.58
C ASP A 77 -33.39 -18.14 -16.97
N SER A 78 -33.65 -19.43 -17.17
CA SER A 78 -34.30 -19.95 -18.36
C SER A 78 -35.81 -19.76 -18.24
N SER A 79 -36.29 -18.63 -18.76
CA SER A 79 -37.71 -18.44 -19.07
C SER A 79 -38.13 -19.36 -20.23
N HIS A 80 -39.19 -20.15 -20.04
CA HIS A 80 -40.08 -20.56 -21.14
C HIS A 80 -41.49 -20.91 -20.63
N ASP A 81 -42.46 -20.37 -21.37
CA ASP A 81 -43.93 -20.51 -21.38
C ASP A 81 -44.62 -21.58 -20.53
#